data_AF-A0A5M8QCG3-F1
#
_entry.id   AF-A0A5M8QCG3-F1
#
_cell.length_a   1.000
_cell.length_b   1.000
_cell.length_c   1.000
_cell.angle_alpha   90.00
_cell.angle_beta   90.00
_cell.angle_gamma   90.00
#
_symmetry.space_group_name_H-M   'P 1'
#
loop_
_entity.id
_entity.type
_entity.pdbx_description
1 polymer ?
#
loop_
_entity_poly.entity_id
_entity_poly.type
_entity_poly.pdbx_seq_one_letter_code
_entity_poly.pdbx_strand_id
1 'polypeptide(L)'
;MKTLYLILMIVLVTNLNSLGQSVNKILENGKLIKRQEKIFLEYNNGKLFYDYGKVPVDFNPLTDSSIFLIDNTSVNIWIKSLNPLKFNNKFNIIEIEDIIESNYNEAFGKLIKGLSSLLPPPAAAPPAPVTPTPEQLACDNYTDYLIKGVKKINNLLDNNNNKNVNSIFNKLSSLTFNHSISTDTSLINQNIKTLIKQNENIKLRIQSLRDSINIFSCSPSLKFQEFTVKTLVTNILSEAELERIVQEKRFKNLNKLSLLVRTTIETANKIGASEQLYTPLEPVTAIRGKVKYAVIEISKGGFKLNNTDIEKAEIVQAEETDKITSILVIRKFFRFIPDVSAGVAFTDITFPKFGTAVDANGRTIIADAGEEKLRKVNVSAMINFNYFAPDIRPLYPFAQLGLGTNFDYPTFFTGGGINIDRRIALSGGWASTWVKQLNELKIGDPVPGTADLEKDITQEFNWFKPYFSIQLKF
;
A
#
# COMPACT_ATOMS: atom_id res chain seq x y z
N MET A 1 -16.25 46.02 -9.06
CA MET A 1 -15.44 44.99 -9.75
C MET A 1 -14.28 44.47 -8.91
N LYS A 2 -13.24 45.26 -8.57
CA LYS A 2 -12.03 44.75 -7.86
C LYS A 2 -12.33 43.89 -6.61
N THR A 3 -13.28 44.31 -5.76
CA THR A 3 -13.73 43.54 -4.57
C THR A 3 -14.36 42.19 -4.91
N LEU A 4 -15.10 42.09 -6.03
CA LEU A 4 -15.74 40.85 -6.47
C LEU A 4 -14.68 39.83 -6.95
N TYR A 5 -13.64 40.30 -7.65
CA TYR A 5 -12.50 39.46 -8.05
C TYR A 5 -11.74 38.90 -6.85
N LEU A 6 -11.56 39.69 -5.78
CA LEU A 6 -10.93 39.23 -4.54
C LEU A 6 -11.76 38.13 -3.87
N ILE A 7 -13.08 38.33 -3.76
CA ILE A 7 -14.01 37.33 -3.19
C ILE A 7 -14.02 36.06 -4.05
N LEU A 8 -14.07 36.17 -5.37
CA LEU A 8 -14.07 35.02 -6.28
C LEU A 8 -12.76 34.22 -6.19
N MET A 9 -11.61 34.88 -6.05
CA MET A 9 -10.33 34.22 -5.77
C MET A 9 -10.35 33.45 -4.45
N ILE A 10 -10.85 34.07 -3.37
CA ILE A 10 -10.97 33.42 -2.05
C ILE A 10 -11.92 32.20 -2.12
N VAL A 11 -13.01 32.29 -2.88
CA VAL A 11 -13.95 31.17 -3.10
C VAL A 11 -13.32 30.05 -3.94
N LEU A 12 -12.54 30.34 -4.99
CA LEU A 12 -11.83 29.29 -5.74
C LEU A 12 -10.78 28.59 -4.86
N VAL A 13 -9.95 29.37 -4.15
CA VAL A 13 -8.85 28.85 -3.32
C VAL A 13 -9.36 27.99 -2.18
N THR A 14 -10.47 28.36 -1.55
CA THR A 14 -11.06 27.57 -0.44
C THR A 14 -11.60 26.21 -0.88
N ASN A 15 -11.97 26.00 -2.15
CA ASN A 15 -12.57 24.75 -2.63
C ASN A 15 -11.58 23.66 -3.08
N LEU A 16 -10.27 23.97 -3.21
CA LEU A 16 -9.25 22.99 -3.61
C LEU A 16 -8.81 22.03 -2.48
N ASN A 17 -9.29 22.24 -1.25
CA ASN A 17 -8.86 21.55 -0.02
C ASN A 17 -9.27 20.06 0.09
N SER A 18 -10.09 19.52 -0.82
CA SER A 18 -10.90 18.31 -0.55
C SER A 18 -10.19 16.96 -0.72
N LEU A 19 -9.10 16.88 -1.50
CA LEU A 19 -8.41 15.61 -1.82
C LEU A 19 -6.89 15.62 -1.65
N GLY A 20 -6.27 16.79 -1.44
CA GLY A 20 -4.84 16.90 -1.17
C GLY A 20 -4.48 16.44 0.24
N GLN A 21 -3.52 15.53 0.39
CA GLN A 21 -2.88 15.31 1.69
C GLN A 21 -1.92 16.47 1.95
N SER A 22 -2.34 17.46 2.75
CA SER A 22 -1.49 18.62 3.09
C SER A 22 -0.29 18.22 3.96
N VAL A 23 0.78 19.03 3.90
CA VAL A 23 1.99 18.84 4.70
C VAL A 23 1.68 18.76 6.20
N ASN A 24 0.71 19.54 6.67
CA ASN A 24 0.21 19.49 8.05
C ASN A 24 -0.30 18.09 8.45
N LYS A 25 -1.01 17.38 7.56
CA LYS A 25 -1.49 16.01 7.85
C LYS A 25 -0.31 15.08 8.14
N ILE A 26 0.82 15.25 7.46
CA ILE A 26 2.05 14.48 7.71
C ILE A 26 2.74 14.93 9.00
N LEU A 27 2.91 16.23 9.21
CA LEU A 27 3.53 16.76 10.43
C LEU A 27 2.81 16.26 11.71
N GLU A 28 1.47 16.19 11.66
CA GLU A 28 0.60 15.81 12.79
C GLU A 28 0.31 14.30 12.91
N ASN A 29 0.06 13.60 11.81
CA ASN A 29 -0.39 12.20 11.82
C ASN A 29 0.69 11.21 11.33
N GLY A 30 1.83 11.73 10.86
CA GLY A 30 2.99 10.92 10.47
C GLY A 30 3.67 10.28 11.68
N LYS A 31 3.66 8.96 11.72
CA LYS A 31 4.37 8.13 12.70
C LYS A 31 5.69 7.66 12.10
N LEU A 32 6.81 8.09 12.69
CA LEU A 32 8.16 7.74 12.24
C LEU A 32 8.50 6.29 12.62
N ILE A 33 8.72 5.45 11.61
CA ILE A 33 9.18 4.07 11.74
C ILE A 33 10.70 4.04 11.52
N LYS A 34 11.43 3.71 12.57
CA LYS A 34 12.90 3.66 12.58
C LYS A 34 13.41 2.39 11.89
N ARG A 35 14.69 2.39 11.55
CA ARG A 35 15.38 1.20 11.02
C ARG A 35 15.19 -0.02 11.94
N GLN A 36 14.85 -1.17 11.36
CA GLN A 36 14.51 -2.44 12.03
C GLN A 36 13.12 -2.52 12.71
N GLU A 37 12.39 -1.42 12.87
CA GLU A 37 11.02 -1.48 13.40
C GLU A 37 10.06 -2.16 12.40
N LYS A 38 9.01 -2.78 12.95
CA LYS A 38 7.98 -3.54 12.25
C LYS A 38 6.62 -2.91 12.53
N ILE A 39 5.71 -2.93 11.57
CA ILE A 39 4.29 -2.58 11.82
C ILE A 39 3.55 -3.88 12.13
N PHE A 40 3.05 -4.00 13.36
CA PHE A 40 2.17 -5.09 13.79
C PHE A 40 0.71 -4.67 13.67
N LEU A 41 -0.16 -5.62 13.36
CA LEU A 41 -1.59 -5.42 13.13
C LEU A 41 -2.40 -6.49 13.87
N GLU A 42 -3.48 -6.10 14.53
CA GLU A 42 -4.45 -7.03 15.12
C GLU A 42 -5.85 -6.72 14.60
N TYR A 43 -6.55 -7.74 14.10
CA TYR A 43 -7.99 -7.65 13.81
C TYR A 43 -8.77 -8.06 15.04
N ASN A 44 -9.58 -7.16 15.58
CA ASN A 44 -10.36 -7.36 16.81
C ASN A 44 -11.72 -6.68 16.68
N ASN A 45 -12.81 -7.40 16.99
CA ASN A 45 -14.18 -6.89 17.01
C ASN A 45 -14.60 -6.05 15.79
N GLY A 46 -14.21 -6.47 14.58
CA GLY A 46 -14.56 -5.78 13.34
C GLY A 46 -13.77 -4.49 13.07
N LYS A 47 -12.64 -4.29 13.74
CA LYS A 47 -11.70 -3.19 13.49
C LYS A 47 -10.28 -3.74 13.36
N LEU A 48 -9.45 -3.02 12.61
CA LEU A 48 -8.01 -3.26 12.59
C LEU A 48 -7.32 -2.30 13.57
N PHE A 49 -6.39 -2.83 14.34
CA PHE A 49 -5.51 -2.11 15.26
C PHE A 49 -4.07 -2.27 14.77
N TYR A 50 -3.19 -1.37 15.18
CA TYR A 50 -1.78 -1.39 14.83
C TYR A 50 -0.88 -0.97 15.99
N ASP A 51 0.37 -1.38 15.92
CA ASP A 51 1.47 -0.86 16.73
C ASP A 51 2.80 -0.99 15.95
N TYR A 52 3.87 -0.39 16.44
CA TYR A 52 5.19 -0.42 15.82
C TYR A 52 6.32 -0.27 16.85
N GLY A 53 7.30 -1.18 16.78
CA GLY A 53 8.45 -1.16 17.70
C GLY A 53 8.84 -2.55 18.19
N LYS A 54 8.83 -2.72 19.52
CA LYS A 54 9.22 -3.95 20.23
C LYS A 54 8.10 -4.38 21.18
N VAL A 55 7.87 -5.69 21.25
CA VAL A 55 6.96 -6.35 22.21
C VAL A 55 7.35 -6.00 23.66
N PRO A 56 6.41 -5.76 24.61
CA PRO A 56 4.95 -5.84 24.49
C PRO A 56 4.34 -4.78 23.57
N VAL A 57 3.17 -5.09 23.01
CA VAL A 57 2.57 -4.38 21.86
C VAL A 57 1.35 -3.58 22.33
N ASP A 58 1.32 -2.27 22.09
CA ASP A 58 0.22 -1.37 22.51
C ASP A 58 -0.69 -1.02 21.33
N PHE A 59 -1.75 -1.82 21.15
CA PHE A 59 -2.58 -1.79 19.96
C PHE A 59 -3.49 -0.56 19.86
N ASN A 60 -3.06 0.40 19.05
CA ASN A 60 -3.80 1.61 18.70
C ASN A 60 -4.81 1.33 17.58
N PRO A 61 -6.03 1.90 17.59
CA PRO A 61 -7.01 1.69 16.52
C PRO A 61 -6.51 2.29 15.20
N LEU A 62 -6.55 1.52 14.11
CA LEU A 62 -6.15 2.01 12.79
C LEU A 62 -7.24 2.91 12.20
N THR A 63 -6.84 4.11 11.79
CA THR A 63 -7.68 5.07 11.08
C THR A 63 -7.16 5.28 9.66
N ASP A 64 -8.04 5.62 8.72
CA ASP A 64 -7.65 5.97 7.33
C ASP A 64 -6.81 7.26 7.23
N SER A 65 -6.60 7.94 8.36
CA SER A 65 -5.67 9.06 8.52
C SER A 65 -4.26 8.66 8.97
N SER A 66 -4.00 7.38 9.28
CA SER A 66 -2.73 6.89 9.82
C SER A 66 -1.63 6.85 8.75
N ILE A 67 -0.62 7.72 8.89
CA ILE A 67 0.52 7.86 7.97
C ILE A 67 1.77 7.30 8.62
N PHE A 68 2.48 6.42 7.92
CA PHE A 68 3.71 5.77 8.40
C PHE A 68 4.90 6.27 7.57
N LEU A 69 5.84 6.94 8.25
CA LEU A 69 7.02 7.56 7.65
C LEU A 69 8.23 6.64 7.85
N ILE A 70 8.69 5.99 6.78
CA ILE A 70 9.71 4.93 6.87
C ILE A 70 11.10 5.50 6.64
N ASP A 71 11.94 5.47 7.68
CA ASP A 71 13.35 5.88 7.61
C ASP A 71 14.21 4.92 6.77
N ASN A 72 13.85 3.64 6.75
CA ASN A 72 14.48 2.60 5.92
C ASN A 72 14.01 2.60 4.44
N THR A 73 14.57 1.75 3.59
CA THR A 73 14.08 1.49 2.21
C THR A 73 12.81 0.64 2.15
N SER A 74 12.51 -0.13 3.19
CA SER A 74 11.27 -0.91 3.32
C SER A 74 10.84 -1.06 4.79
N VAL A 75 9.55 -1.33 4.98
CA VAL A 75 8.96 -1.74 6.26
C VAL A 75 8.34 -3.13 6.11
N ASN A 76 8.58 -3.99 7.10
CA ASN A 76 7.92 -5.29 7.19
C ASN A 76 6.60 -5.11 7.96
N ILE A 77 5.50 -5.58 7.39
CA ILE A 77 4.15 -5.48 7.97
C ILE A 77 3.69 -6.89 8.38
N TRP A 78 3.01 -6.97 9.52
CA TRP A 78 2.75 -8.21 10.24
C TRP A 78 1.31 -8.20 10.71
N ILE A 79 0.51 -9.20 10.35
CA ILE A 79 -0.84 -9.36 10.90
C ILE A 79 -0.88 -10.53 11.86
N LYS A 80 -1.48 -10.33 13.03
CA LYS A 80 -1.77 -11.41 13.98
C LYS A 80 -2.56 -12.49 13.23
N SER A 81 -2.05 -13.72 13.22
CA SER A 81 -2.53 -14.74 12.29
C SER A 81 -4.02 -15.00 12.50
N LEU A 82 -4.80 -14.95 11.44
CA LEU A 82 -6.23 -15.26 11.47
C LEU A 82 -6.45 -16.72 11.07
N ASN A 83 -7.48 -17.34 11.63
CA ASN A 83 -7.83 -18.71 11.26
C ASN A 83 -8.35 -18.73 9.80
N PRO A 84 -7.65 -19.39 8.84
CA PRO A 84 -7.98 -19.34 7.42
C PRO A 84 -9.27 -20.09 7.06
N LEU A 85 -9.93 -20.71 8.05
CA LEU A 85 -11.25 -21.31 7.90
C LEU A 85 -12.39 -20.35 8.26
N LYS A 86 -12.08 -19.25 8.96
CA LYS A 86 -13.05 -18.22 9.42
C LYS A 86 -12.86 -16.86 8.76
N PHE A 87 -11.64 -16.55 8.32
CA PHE A 87 -11.29 -15.27 7.72
C PHE A 87 -10.53 -15.46 6.41
N ASN A 88 -10.86 -14.65 5.41
CA ASN A 88 -10.03 -14.43 4.24
C ASN A 88 -9.30 -13.08 4.41
N ASN A 89 -7.99 -13.06 4.18
CA ASN A 89 -7.18 -11.84 4.24
C ASN A 89 -6.47 -11.60 2.91
N LYS A 90 -6.77 -10.46 2.28
CA LYS A 90 -6.13 -10.00 1.03
C LYS A 90 -5.26 -8.79 1.37
N PHE A 91 -4.06 -8.77 0.81
CA PHE A 91 -3.10 -7.67 0.96
C PHE A 91 -2.67 -7.20 -0.42
N ASN A 92 -2.90 -5.92 -0.72
CA ASN A 92 -2.54 -5.31 -1.99
C ASN A 92 -1.76 -4.02 -1.74
N ILE A 93 -0.69 -3.80 -2.50
CA ILE A 93 0.08 -2.55 -2.46
C ILE A 93 -0.30 -1.71 -3.68
N ILE A 94 -0.94 -0.57 -3.46
CA ILE A 94 -1.22 0.42 -4.51
C ILE A 94 -0.19 1.55 -4.39
N GLU A 95 0.63 1.74 -5.42
CA GLU A 95 1.57 2.87 -5.50
C GLU A 95 0.93 4.03 -6.28
N ILE A 96 1.04 5.25 -5.74
CA ILE A 96 0.69 6.49 -6.44
C ILE A 96 1.87 7.47 -6.40
N GLU A 97 1.86 8.47 -7.29
CA GLU A 97 2.70 9.65 -7.10
C GLU A 97 2.32 10.37 -5.81
N ASP A 98 3.30 10.80 -5.04
CA ASP A 98 3.09 11.67 -3.90
C ASP A 98 2.76 13.08 -4.41
N ILE A 99 1.51 13.51 -4.26
CA ILE A 99 1.04 14.83 -4.72
C ILE A 99 1.92 15.97 -4.15
N ILE A 100 2.48 15.83 -2.94
CA ILE A 100 3.36 16.86 -2.36
C ILE A 100 4.69 16.91 -3.12
N GLU A 101 5.34 15.76 -3.33
CA GLU A 101 6.62 15.70 -4.05
C GLU A 101 6.43 15.87 -5.57
N SER A 102 5.26 15.56 -6.11
CA SER A 102 4.87 15.84 -7.50
C SER A 102 4.67 17.33 -7.73
N ASN A 103 3.91 18.03 -6.86
CA ASN A 103 3.77 19.49 -6.92
C ASN A 103 5.12 20.20 -6.72
N TYR A 104 5.96 19.71 -5.80
CA TYR A 104 7.34 20.18 -5.65
C TYR A 104 8.17 19.93 -6.92
N ASN A 105 8.14 18.72 -7.48
CA ASN A 105 8.87 18.36 -8.70
C ASN A 105 8.29 19.02 -9.96
N GLU A 106 7.05 19.53 -9.94
CA GLU A 106 6.49 20.35 -11.00
C GLU A 106 6.91 21.82 -10.86
N ALA A 107 6.89 22.38 -9.64
CA ALA A 107 7.41 23.72 -9.38
C ALA A 107 8.92 23.80 -9.70
N PHE A 108 9.70 22.87 -9.18
CA PHE A 108 11.12 22.70 -9.45
C PHE A 108 11.39 22.18 -10.87
N GLY A 109 10.47 21.41 -11.45
CA GLY A 109 10.56 20.91 -12.82
C GLY A 109 10.23 21.95 -13.89
N LYS A 110 9.41 22.96 -13.59
CA LYS A 110 9.25 24.17 -14.41
C LYS A 110 10.52 25.02 -14.37
N LEU A 111 11.18 25.07 -13.21
CA LEU A 111 12.49 25.69 -13.01
C LEU A 111 13.58 24.97 -13.84
N ILE A 112 13.59 23.63 -13.85
CA ILE A 112 14.58 22.81 -14.58
C ILE A 112 14.26 22.55 -16.07
N LYS A 113 12.99 22.55 -16.50
CA LYS A 113 12.64 22.41 -17.94
C LYS A 113 13.00 23.66 -18.76
N GLY A 114 13.25 24.80 -18.12
CA GLY A 114 13.96 25.92 -18.75
C GLY A 114 15.43 25.62 -19.12
N LEU A 115 15.98 24.47 -18.70
CA LEU A 115 17.39 24.10 -18.89
C LEU A 115 17.60 22.86 -19.79
N SER A 116 16.61 21.96 -19.93
CA SER A 116 16.85 20.55 -20.32
C SER A 116 16.28 20.11 -21.68
N SER A 117 15.76 21.02 -22.51
CA SER A 117 15.15 20.71 -23.81
C SER A 117 16.17 20.42 -24.93
N LEU A 118 16.99 19.36 -24.80
CA LEU A 118 18.25 19.24 -25.56
C LEU A 118 18.57 17.92 -26.35
N LEU A 119 18.12 16.68 -26.04
CA LEU A 119 18.65 15.41 -26.67
C LEU A 119 17.68 14.15 -26.78
N PRO A 120 17.85 13.14 -27.72
CA PRO A 120 16.95 11.94 -27.92
C PRO A 120 17.54 10.49 -28.30
N PRO A 121 16.93 9.30 -27.91
CA PRO A 121 17.26 7.90 -28.44
C PRO A 121 16.17 6.69 -28.44
N PRO A 122 16.40 5.44 -29.03
CA PRO A 122 15.44 4.23 -29.17
C PRO A 122 15.91 2.70 -28.88
N ALA A 123 15.15 1.58 -29.24
CA ALA A 123 15.23 0.11 -28.71
C ALA A 123 14.81 -1.21 -29.60
N ALA A 124 14.63 -2.49 -29.07
CA ALA A 124 14.28 -3.87 -29.74
C ALA A 124 13.67 -5.13 -28.88
N ALA A 125 13.35 -6.41 -29.38
CA ALA A 125 12.45 -7.55 -28.75
C ALA A 125 12.59 -9.18 -29.06
N PRO A 126 11.81 -10.22 -28.47
CA PRO A 126 12.01 -11.77 -28.41
C PRO A 126 10.84 -12.94 -28.55
N PRO A 127 11.02 -14.34 -28.40
CA PRO A 127 10.11 -15.57 -28.76
C PRO A 127 9.84 -16.90 -27.82
N ALA A 128 9.15 -18.05 -28.24
CA ALA A 128 8.74 -19.40 -27.54
C ALA A 128 8.30 -20.66 -28.47
N PRO A 129 7.57 -21.88 -28.22
CA PRO A 129 7.19 -22.97 -27.17
C PRO A 129 7.02 -24.58 -27.58
N VAL A 130 6.54 -25.63 -26.77
CA VAL A 130 6.26 -27.15 -27.15
C VAL A 130 5.47 -28.19 -26.14
N THR A 131 4.97 -29.47 -26.50
CA THR A 131 4.15 -30.53 -25.65
C THR A 131 3.96 -32.12 -26.04
N PRO A 132 3.68 -33.18 -25.15
CA PRO A 132 3.45 -34.71 -25.45
C PRO A 132 2.57 -35.77 -24.53
N THR A 133 2.38 -37.12 -24.87
CA THR A 133 2.15 -38.50 -24.07
C THR A 133 0.85 -39.51 -24.01
N PRO A 134 0.91 -40.88 -23.66
CA PRO A 134 -0.16 -42.03 -23.73
C PRO A 134 -0.32 -43.22 -22.59
N GLU A 135 -1.14 -44.37 -22.72
CA GLU A 135 -1.54 -45.47 -21.67
C GLU A 135 -2.00 -47.00 -22.07
N GLN A 136 -2.53 -47.97 -21.21
CA GLN A 136 -2.67 -49.53 -21.35
C GLN A 136 -3.90 -50.45 -20.76
N LEU A 137 -3.83 -51.85 -20.54
CA LEU A 137 -4.92 -52.94 -20.24
C LEU A 137 -4.42 -54.37 -19.61
N ALA A 138 -5.02 -55.59 -19.26
CA ALA A 138 -6.33 -56.44 -19.13
C ALA A 138 -6.23 -57.92 -18.41
N CYS A 139 -7.29 -58.74 -18.00
CA CYS A 139 -7.28 -60.14 -17.29
C CYS A 139 -8.60 -61.12 -17.25
N ASP A 140 -8.61 -62.41 -16.68
CA ASP A 140 -9.81 -63.37 -16.29
C ASP A 140 -9.65 -64.48 -15.10
N ASN A 141 -10.72 -64.88 -14.31
CA ASN A 141 -10.98 -65.81 -13.09
C ASN A 141 -11.48 -65.26 -11.65
N TYR A 142 -12.79 -65.13 -11.25
CA TYR A 142 -13.14 -64.41 -9.96
C TYR A 142 -14.38 -64.57 -8.97
N THR A 143 -15.61 -65.08 -9.26
CA THR A 143 -16.83 -64.55 -8.53
C THR A 143 -17.04 -64.66 -7.00
N ASP A 144 -16.85 -65.79 -6.29
CA ASP A 144 -17.38 -65.89 -4.88
C ASP A 144 -16.67 -64.95 -3.88
N TYR A 145 -15.50 -64.45 -4.29
CA TYR A 145 -14.78 -63.34 -3.70
C TYR A 145 -15.65 -62.06 -3.56
N LEU A 146 -16.54 -61.81 -4.55
CA LEU A 146 -17.38 -60.61 -4.66
C LEU A 146 -18.27 -60.34 -3.45
N ILE A 147 -19.15 -61.27 -3.11
CA ILE A 147 -20.23 -61.05 -2.15
C ILE A 147 -19.65 -60.81 -0.73
N LYS A 148 -18.56 -61.51 -0.41
CA LYS A 148 -17.80 -61.34 0.84
C LYS A 148 -17.03 -60.03 0.87
N GLY A 149 -16.65 -59.48 -0.28
CA GLY A 149 -16.02 -58.17 -0.41
C GLY A 149 -17.01 -57.01 -0.26
N VAL A 150 -18.18 -57.08 -0.91
CA VAL A 150 -19.25 -56.06 -0.82
C VAL A 150 -19.64 -55.80 0.63
N LYS A 151 -19.98 -56.84 1.41
CA LYS A 151 -20.32 -56.67 2.83
C LYS A 151 -19.18 -56.07 3.67
N LYS A 152 -17.93 -56.27 3.27
CA LYS A 152 -16.74 -55.66 3.90
C LYS A 152 -16.49 -54.21 3.47
N ILE A 153 -17.18 -53.70 2.46
CA ILE A 153 -17.15 -52.29 2.05
C ILE A 153 -18.23 -51.51 2.77
N ASN A 154 -19.49 -51.97 2.75
CA ASN A 154 -20.60 -51.28 3.43
C ASN A 154 -20.24 -51.03 4.91
N ASN A 155 -19.83 -52.08 5.64
CA ASN A 155 -19.35 -51.95 7.02
C ASN A 155 -18.15 -50.98 7.23
N LEU A 156 -17.40 -50.61 6.19
CA LEU A 156 -16.33 -49.60 6.27
C LEU A 156 -16.81 -48.18 5.91
N LEU A 157 -17.90 -48.06 5.14
CA LEU A 157 -18.58 -46.81 4.84
C LEU A 157 -19.49 -46.39 6.02
N ASP A 158 -20.30 -47.34 6.53
CA ASP A 158 -21.25 -47.23 7.64
C ASP A 158 -20.60 -46.81 8.98
N ASN A 159 -19.28 -46.98 9.13
CA ASN A 159 -18.52 -46.58 10.31
C ASN A 159 -18.30 -45.05 10.38
N ASN A 160 -19.42 -44.31 10.33
CA ASN A 160 -19.65 -42.86 10.34
C ASN A 160 -18.38 -41.98 10.35
N ASN A 161 -17.69 -41.96 9.20
CA ASN A 161 -16.55 -41.07 8.98
C ASN A 161 -16.96 -39.59 8.99
N ASN A 162 -18.23 -39.27 8.70
CA ASN A 162 -18.74 -37.89 8.67
C ASN A 162 -18.63 -37.21 10.04
N LYS A 163 -19.03 -37.91 11.11
CA LYS A 163 -18.92 -37.43 12.49
C LYS A 163 -17.46 -37.15 12.88
N ASN A 164 -16.53 -37.99 12.43
CA ASN A 164 -15.08 -37.78 12.63
C ASN A 164 -14.54 -36.60 11.82
N VAL A 165 -14.88 -36.49 10.52
CA VAL A 165 -14.52 -35.36 9.64
C VAL A 165 -15.02 -34.05 10.22
N ASN A 166 -16.30 -33.97 10.61
CA ASN A 166 -16.92 -32.75 11.11
C ASN A 166 -16.43 -32.40 12.53
N SER A 167 -16.08 -33.39 13.36
CA SER A 167 -15.37 -33.17 14.63
C SER A 167 -13.97 -32.57 14.42
N ILE A 168 -13.18 -33.09 13.47
CA ILE A 168 -11.85 -32.55 13.13
C ILE A 168 -11.96 -31.15 12.51
N PHE A 169 -12.94 -30.92 11.63
CA PHE A 169 -13.23 -29.61 11.06
C PHE A 169 -13.60 -28.59 12.13
N ASN A 170 -14.48 -28.95 13.07
CA ASN A 170 -14.86 -28.08 14.18
C ASN A 170 -13.67 -27.75 15.10
N LYS A 171 -12.78 -28.72 15.36
CA LYS A 171 -11.52 -28.46 16.08
C LYS A 171 -10.61 -27.48 15.32
N LEU A 172 -10.38 -27.71 14.03
CA LEU A 172 -9.58 -26.82 13.17
C LEU A 172 -10.15 -25.39 13.10
N SER A 173 -11.48 -25.25 13.00
CA SER A 173 -12.12 -23.93 12.94
C SER A 173 -12.20 -23.27 14.33
N SER A 174 -12.20 -24.02 15.43
CA SER A 174 -12.15 -23.44 16.79
C SER A 174 -10.79 -22.86 17.17
N LEU A 175 -9.69 -23.27 16.51
CA LEU A 175 -8.33 -22.82 16.85
C LEU A 175 -8.19 -21.29 16.83
N THR A 176 -7.68 -20.74 17.93
CA THR A 176 -7.33 -19.32 18.10
C THR A 176 -5.82 -19.15 18.11
N PHE A 177 -5.32 -18.24 17.28
CA PHE A 177 -3.89 -18.06 17.00
C PHE A 177 -3.21 -17.10 18.01
N ASN A 178 -3.74 -17.06 19.23
CA ASN A 178 -3.25 -16.19 20.30
C ASN A 178 -2.01 -16.75 21.01
N HIS A 179 -1.80 -18.07 20.94
CA HIS A 179 -0.71 -18.81 21.59
C HIS A 179 -0.18 -19.92 20.63
N SER A 180 0.88 -20.62 21.03
CA SER A 180 1.53 -21.68 20.25
C SER A 180 0.69 -22.98 20.16
N ILE A 181 0.12 -23.25 18.97
CA ILE A 181 -0.79 -24.40 18.72
C ILE A 181 -0.05 -25.65 18.15
N SER A 182 1.18 -25.89 18.58
CA SER A 182 2.01 -26.99 18.04
C SER A 182 1.44 -28.38 18.35
N THR A 183 0.89 -28.58 19.55
CA THR A 183 0.43 -29.89 20.03
C THR A 183 -0.79 -30.40 19.26
N ASP A 184 -1.87 -29.61 19.19
CA ASP A 184 -3.17 -30.05 18.62
C ASP A 184 -3.07 -30.38 17.12
N THR A 185 -2.28 -29.60 16.39
CA THR A 185 -2.11 -29.80 14.95
C THR A 185 -1.42 -31.13 14.63
N SER A 186 -0.55 -31.64 15.50
CA SER A 186 0.07 -32.96 15.32
C SER A 186 -0.96 -34.09 15.37
N LEU A 187 -1.84 -34.07 16.39
CA LEU A 187 -2.91 -35.04 16.60
C LEU A 187 -3.97 -34.98 15.48
N ILE A 188 -4.34 -33.77 15.05
CA ILE A 188 -5.26 -33.58 13.91
C ILE A 188 -4.69 -34.20 12.63
N ASN A 189 -3.41 -33.99 12.34
CA ASN A 189 -2.76 -34.56 11.15
C ASN A 189 -2.64 -36.10 11.22
N GLN A 190 -2.49 -36.69 12.41
CA GLN A 190 -2.56 -38.16 12.58
C GLN A 190 -3.95 -38.69 12.26
N ASN A 191 -5.01 -38.06 12.80
CA ASN A 191 -6.40 -38.48 12.55
C ASN A 191 -6.77 -38.40 11.06
N ILE A 192 -6.34 -37.35 10.36
CA ILE A 192 -6.57 -37.20 8.91
C ILE A 192 -5.83 -38.29 8.10
N LYS A 193 -4.59 -38.64 8.48
CA LYS A 193 -3.85 -39.75 7.86
C LYS A 193 -4.57 -41.10 8.05
N THR A 194 -5.16 -41.34 9.22
CA THR A 194 -5.96 -42.55 9.49
C THR A 194 -7.19 -42.63 8.57
N LEU A 195 -7.95 -41.54 8.44
CA LEU A 195 -9.11 -41.46 7.54
C LEU A 195 -8.74 -41.69 6.07
N ILE A 196 -7.64 -41.09 5.60
CA ILE A 196 -7.13 -41.31 4.23
C ILE A 196 -6.75 -42.78 4.01
N LYS A 197 -6.06 -43.40 4.99
CA LYS A 197 -5.69 -44.83 4.94
C LYS A 197 -6.91 -45.76 4.96
N GLN A 198 -7.99 -45.37 5.64
CA GLN A 198 -9.27 -46.09 5.60
C GLN A 198 -9.92 -45.96 4.21
N ASN A 199 -9.95 -44.76 3.62
CA ASN A 199 -10.50 -44.54 2.27
C ASN A 199 -9.76 -45.33 1.19
N GLU A 200 -8.43 -45.35 1.20
CA GLU A 200 -7.65 -46.15 0.23
C GLU A 200 -7.84 -47.66 0.44
N ASN A 201 -8.07 -48.14 1.66
CA ASN A 201 -8.43 -49.54 1.93
C ASN A 201 -9.82 -49.88 1.37
N ILE A 202 -10.80 -48.96 1.43
CA ILE A 202 -12.11 -49.12 0.77
C ILE A 202 -11.94 -49.12 -0.76
N LYS A 203 -11.17 -48.18 -1.32
CA LYS A 203 -10.89 -48.06 -2.76
C LYS A 203 -10.19 -49.30 -3.32
N LEU A 204 -9.17 -49.82 -2.64
CA LEU A 204 -8.49 -51.05 -3.02
C LEU A 204 -9.42 -52.28 -2.95
N ARG A 205 -10.37 -52.30 -2.00
CA ARG A 205 -11.42 -53.33 -1.97
C ARG A 205 -12.39 -53.18 -3.13
N ILE A 206 -12.96 -51.99 -3.36
CA ILE A 206 -13.87 -51.75 -4.50
C ILE A 206 -13.18 -52.07 -5.82
N GLN A 207 -11.93 -51.66 -6.03
CA GLN A 207 -11.22 -51.93 -7.26
C GLN A 207 -10.90 -53.41 -7.41
N SER A 208 -10.31 -54.06 -6.40
CA SER A 208 -10.07 -55.51 -6.43
C SER A 208 -11.36 -56.31 -6.57
N LEU A 209 -12.53 -55.75 -6.24
CA LEU A 209 -13.85 -56.36 -6.45
C LEU A 209 -14.47 -56.03 -7.81
N ARG A 210 -14.23 -54.84 -8.37
CA ARG A 210 -14.63 -54.48 -9.74
C ARG A 210 -13.84 -55.30 -10.75
N ASP A 211 -12.54 -55.46 -10.50
CA ASP A 211 -11.73 -56.45 -11.16
C ASP A 211 -12.38 -57.83 -10.95
N SER A 212 -12.83 -58.18 -9.74
CA SER A 212 -13.66 -59.38 -9.49
C SER A 212 -14.99 -59.52 -10.22
N ILE A 213 -15.43 -58.50 -10.97
CA ILE A 213 -16.54 -58.61 -11.93
C ILE A 213 -16.00 -58.74 -13.35
N ASN A 214 -14.97 -57.95 -13.71
CA ASN A 214 -14.38 -57.93 -15.04
C ASN A 214 -13.76 -59.28 -15.40
N ILE A 215 -12.87 -59.75 -14.51
CA ILE A 215 -12.13 -61.01 -14.61
C ILE A 215 -13.02 -62.15 -14.03
N PHE A 216 -14.35 -62.02 -14.11
CA PHE A 216 -15.29 -63.12 -13.85
C PHE A 216 -15.98 -63.54 -15.15
N SER A 217 -15.48 -64.60 -15.78
CA SER A 217 -16.31 -65.43 -16.66
C SER A 217 -16.83 -66.69 -15.96
N CYS A 218 -18.01 -67.13 -16.36
CA CYS A 218 -18.55 -68.46 -16.13
C CYS A 218 -18.35 -69.35 -17.37
N SER A 219 -18.47 -70.66 -17.15
CA SER A 219 -18.79 -71.60 -18.22
C SER A 219 -20.05 -71.14 -18.99
N PRO A 220 -20.16 -71.40 -20.31
CA PRO A 220 -21.31 -70.99 -21.12
C PRO A 220 -22.68 -71.39 -20.52
N SER A 221 -22.75 -72.54 -19.86
CA SER A 221 -23.91 -73.06 -19.13
C SER A 221 -24.43 -72.19 -17.98
N LEU A 222 -23.60 -71.29 -17.43
CA LEU A 222 -23.95 -70.44 -16.28
C LEU A 222 -24.00 -68.95 -16.64
N LYS A 223 -23.98 -68.59 -17.93
CA LYS A 223 -23.94 -67.18 -18.41
C LYS A 223 -25.08 -66.30 -17.90
N PHE A 224 -26.26 -66.86 -17.62
CA PHE A 224 -27.34 -66.11 -16.96
C PHE A 224 -27.00 -65.74 -15.51
N GLN A 225 -26.41 -66.67 -14.74
CA GLN A 225 -25.94 -66.41 -13.38
C GLN A 225 -24.76 -65.43 -13.38
N GLU A 226 -23.85 -65.56 -14.37
CA GLU A 226 -22.78 -64.58 -14.59
C GLU A 226 -23.37 -63.18 -14.75
N PHE A 227 -24.34 -63.02 -15.66
CA PHE A 227 -25.03 -61.75 -15.89
C PHE A 227 -25.71 -61.23 -14.62
N THR A 228 -26.53 -62.04 -13.93
CA THR A 228 -27.22 -61.61 -12.70
C THR A 228 -26.26 -61.16 -11.60
N VAL A 229 -25.17 -61.92 -11.36
CA VAL A 229 -24.15 -61.56 -10.36
C VAL A 229 -23.36 -60.33 -10.80
N LYS A 230 -22.97 -60.24 -12.08
CA LYS A 230 -22.31 -59.05 -12.64
C LYS A 230 -23.16 -57.80 -12.44
N THR A 231 -24.42 -57.81 -12.84
CA THR A 231 -25.33 -56.66 -12.70
C THR A 231 -25.55 -56.30 -11.23
N LEU A 232 -25.93 -57.26 -10.38
CA LEU A 232 -26.22 -56.98 -8.97
C LEU A 232 -25.00 -56.43 -8.23
N VAL A 233 -23.83 -57.05 -8.39
CA VAL A 233 -22.62 -56.61 -7.71
C VAL A 233 -22.04 -55.33 -8.32
N THR A 234 -22.18 -55.11 -9.64
CA THR A 234 -21.80 -53.82 -10.26
C THR A 234 -22.63 -52.67 -9.73
N ASN A 235 -23.94 -52.88 -9.54
CA ASN A 235 -24.83 -51.85 -9.00
C ASN A 235 -24.42 -51.48 -7.56
N ILE A 236 -24.24 -52.47 -6.67
CA ILE A 236 -23.84 -52.21 -5.28
C ILE A 236 -22.41 -51.62 -5.20
N LEU A 237 -21.46 -52.09 -6.02
CA LEU A 237 -20.13 -51.47 -6.09
C LEU A 237 -20.17 -50.06 -6.68
N SER A 238 -21.16 -49.72 -7.51
CA SER A 238 -21.34 -48.36 -8.03
C SER A 238 -21.92 -47.42 -6.97
N GLU A 239 -22.91 -47.87 -6.20
CA GLU A 239 -23.43 -47.13 -5.04
C GLU A 239 -22.33 -46.91 -3.98
N ALA A 240 -21.60 -47.96 -3.64
CA ALA A 240 -20.49 -47.89 -2.70
C ALA A 240 -19.32 -47.04 -3.22
N GLU A 241 -19.04 -47.04 -4.53
CA GLU A 241 -18.02 -46.16 -5.14
C GLU A 241 -18.48 -44.70 -5.17
N LEU A 242 -19.76 -44.43 -5.42
CA LEU A 242 -20.32 -43.07 -5.33
C LEU A 242 -20.21 -42.53 -3.91
N GLU A 243 -20.56 -43.33 -2.90
CA GLU A 243 -20.39 -42.91 -1.50
C GLU A 243 -18.91 -42.74 -1.14
N ARG A 244 -18.04 -43.67 -1.56
CA ARG A 244 -16.59 -43.56 -1.37
C ARG A 244 -16.00 -42.32 -2.05
N ILE A 245 -16.49 -41.92 -3.22
CA ILE A 245 -16.10 -40.66 -3.90
C ILE A 245 -16.55 -39.44 -3.10
N VAL A 246 -17.73 -39.47 -2.48
CA VAL A 246 -18.19 -38.41 -1.56
C VAL A 246 -17.32 -38.36 -0.29
N GLN A 247 -17.00 -39.51 0.31
CA GLN A 247 -16.08 -39.58 1.46
C GLN A 247 -14.67 -39.08 1.07
N GLU A 248 -14.12 -39.51 -0.07
CA GLU A 248 -12.83 -39.04 -0.61
C GLU A 248 -12.81 -37.53 -0.83
N LYS A 249 -13.86 -36.96 -1.45
CA LYS A 249 -14.03 -35.51 -1.63
C LYS A 249 -14.01 -34.78 -0.28
N ARG A 250 -14.70 -35.31 0.73
CA ARG A 250 -14.70 -34.76 2.11
C ARG A 250 -13.32 -34.85 2.77
N PHE A 251 -12.60 -35.98 2.66
CA PHE A 251 -11.23 -36.12 3.18
C PHE A 251 -10.23 -35.23 2.45
N LYS A 252 -10.31 -35.11 1.12
CA LYS A 252 -9.47 -34.24 0.29
C LYS A 252 -9.67 -32.77 0.63
N ASN A 253 -10.92 -32.35 0.87
CA ASN A 253 -11.23 -31.03 1.41
C ASN A 253 -10.64 -30.86 2.81
N LEU A 254 -10.91 -31.76 3.76
CA LEU A 254 -10.39 -31.68 5.14
C LEU A 254 -8.86 -31.61 5.20
N ASN A 255 -8.16 -32.39 4.37
CA ASN A 255 -6.70 -32.37 4.26
C ASN A 255 -6.16 -31.08 3.62
N LYS A 256 -6.90 -30.47 2.68
CA LYS A 256 -6.58 -29.12 2.19
C LYS A 256 -6.75 -28.09 3.31
N LEU A 257 -7.79 -28.20 4.14
CA LEU A 257 -8.04 -27.28 5.25
C LEU A 257 -7.02 -27.42 6.38
N SER A 258 -6.64 -28.65 6.75
CA SER A 258 -5.58 -28.86 7.75
C SER A 258 -4.22 -28.38 7.23
N LEU A 259 -3.92 -28.55 5.94
CA LEU A 259 -2.71 -28.02 5.32
C LEU A 259 -2.69 -26.48 5.37
N LEU A 260 -3.80 -25.81 5.02
CA LEU A 260 -3.90 -24.35 5.13
C LEU A 260 -3.63 -23.87 6.57
N VAL A 261 -4.34 -24.43 7.56
CA VAL A 261 -4.15 -24.10 8.98
C VAL A 261 -2.71 -24.37 9.44
N ARG A 262 -2.13 -25.52 9.06
CA ARG A 262 -0.75 -25.88 9.42
C ARG A 262 0.26 -24.92 8.79
N THR A 263 0.10 -24.56 7.52
CA THR A 263 0.99 -23.62 6.84
C THR A 263 0.87 -22.19 7.38
N THR A 264 -0.30 -21.75 7.85
CA THR A 264 -0.42 -20.48 8.60
C THR A 264 0.40 -20.52 9.90
N ILE A 265 0.30 -21.61 10.67
CA ILE A 265 1.06 -21.78 11.92
C ILE A 265 2.56 -21.94 11.68
N GLU A 266 2.97 -22.77 10.71
CA GLU A 266 4.37 -22.92 10.28
C GLU A 266 4.97 -21.59 9.81
N THR A 267 4.19 -20.78 9.08
CA THR A 267 4.62 -19.47 8.60
C THR A 267 4.80 -18.49 9.75
N ALA A 268 3.88 -18.48 10.72
CA ALA A 268 3.95 -17.60 11.90
C ALA A 268 5.04 -18.01 12.91
N ASN A 269 5.37 -19.30 13.02
CA ASN A 269 6.41 -19.80 13.93
C ASN A 269 7.84 -19.47 13.47
N LYS A 270 8.08 -19.22 12.17
CA LYS A 270 9.42 -18.93 11.59
C LYS A 270 10.12 -17.66 12.12
N ILE A 271 9.46 -16.94 13.03
CA ILE A 271 9.74 -15.54 13.35
C ILE A 271 10.31 -15.37 14.77
N GLY A 272 10.16 -16.39 15.62
CA GLY A 272 11.06 -16.66 16.75
C GLY A 272 11.15 -15.60 17.86
N ALA A 273 10.14 -14.74 18.05
CA ALA A 273 10.25 -13.58 18.93
C ALA A 273 9.01 -13.25 19.80
N SER A 274 7.94 -14.04 19.75
CA SER A 274 6.71 -13.79 20.53
C SER A 274 5.89 -15.05 20.78
N GLU A 275 5.15 -15.10 21.90
CA GLU A 275 4.15 -16.14 22.19
C GLU A 275 2.96 -16.11 21.21
N GLN A 276 2.68 -14.93 20.65
CA GLN A 276 1.63 -14.67 19.68
C GLN A 276 2.10 -15.00 18.25
N LEU A 277 1.19 -15.58 17.46
CA LEU A 277 1.43 -15.91 16.05
C LEU A 277 1.15 -14.70 15.14
N TYR A 278 2.15 -14.28 14.37
CA TYR A 278 2.04 -13.23 13.36
C TYR A 278 2.42 -13.77 11.97
N THR A 279 1.54 -13.57 10.99
CA THR A 279 1.83 -13.83 9.58
C THR A 279 2.45 -12.57 8.97
N PRO A 280 3.64 -12.65 8.34
CA PRO A 280 4.22 -11.53 7.62
C PRO A 280 3.42 -11.28 6.33
N LEU A 281 3.15 -10.01 6.05
CA LEU A 281 2.61 -9.53 4.78
C LEU A 281 3.78 -9.14 3.86
N GLU A 282 3.50 -8.80 2.61
CA GLU A 282 4.52 -8.38 1.65
C GLU A 282 5.25 -7.09 2.15
N PRO A 283 6.60 -7.05 2.20
CA PRO A 283 7.34 -5.89 2.67
C PRO A 283 7.12 -4.66 1.78
N VAL A 284 6.64 -3.57 2.35
CA VAL A 284 6.33 -2.35 1.59
C VAL A 284 7.59 -1.51 1.44
N THR A 285 8.04 -1.32 0.20
CA THR A 285 9.16 -0.45 -0.15
C THR A 285 8.76 1.03 -0.08
N ALA A 286 9.51 1.82 0.68
CA ALA A 286 9.29 3.25 0.82
C ALA A 286 10.18 4.01 -0.17
N ILE A 287 9.59 4.43 -1.29
CA ILE A 287 10.28 5.05 -2.43
C ILE A 287 10.05 6.57 -2.38
N ARG A 288 11.08 7.34 -2.76
CA ARG A 288 10.99 8.81 -2.91
C ARG A 288 10.05 9.17 -4.07
N GLY A 289 9.25 10.23 -3.92
CA GLY A 289 8.23 10.64 -4.89
C GLY A 289 6.93 9.82 -4.85
N LYS A 290 6.83 8.79 -4.00
CA LYS A 290 5.72 7.82 -4.01
C LYS A 290 5.04 7.70 -2.66
N VAL A 291 3.72 7.52 -2.69
CA VAL A 291 2.91 7.03 -1.56
C VAL A 291 2.46 5.62 -1.87
N LYS A 292 2.61 4.70 -0.92
CA LYS A 292 2.08 3.34 -1.02
C LYS A 292 0.91 3.16 -0.07
N TYR A 293 -0.25 2.87 -0.63
CA TYR A 293 -1.40 2.40 0.13
C TYR A 293 -1.28 0.89 0.26
N ALA A 294 -0.91 0.43 1.46
CA ALA A 294 -1.00 -0.98 1.80
C ALA A 294 -2.44 -1.25 2.25
N VAL A 295 -3.22 -1.77 1.29
CA VAL A 295 -4.65 -2.05 1.43
C VAL A 295 -4.82 -3.46 1.97
N ILE A 296 -5.43 -3.55 3.15
CA ILE A 296 -5.73 -4.79 3.85
C ILE A 296 -7.23 -5.00 3.77
N GLU A 297 -7.66 -6.10 3.18
CA GLU A 297 -9.06 -6.52 3.19
C GLU A 297 -9.20 -7.78 4.04
N ILE A 298 -10.09 -7.74 5.04
CA ILE A 298 -10.41 -8.89 5.89
C ILE A 298 -11.92 -9.12 5.81
N SER A 299 -12.32 -10.29 5.34
CA SER A 299 -13.72 -10.71 5.32
C SER A 299 -13.91 -11.97 6.18
N LYS A 300 -15.07 -12.08 6.83
CA LYS A 300 -15.51 -13.31 7.47
C LYS A 300 -15.96 -14.27 6.36
N GLY A 301 -15.12 -15.24 6.07
CA GLY A 301 -15.20 -16.09 4.90
C GLY A 301 -14.14 -17.18 4.98
N GLY A 302 -14.31 -18.26 4.23
CA GLY A 302 -13.51 -19.46 4.45
C GLY A 302 -14.40 -20.69 4.29
N PHE A 303 -14.59 -21.47 5.35
CA PHE A 303 -15.32 -22.74 5.28
C PHE A 303 -16.34 -22.87 6.42
N LYS A 304 -17.51 -23.43 6.11
CA LYS A 304 -18.58 -23.73 7.07
C LYS A 304 -19.17 -25.11 6.80
N LEU A 305 -19.86 -25.65 7.79
CA LEU A 305 -20.78 -26.78 7.58
C LEU A 305 -22.07 -26.24 6.95
N ASN A 306 -22.58 -26.91 5.91
CA ASN A 306 -23.81 -26.48 5.22
C ASN A 306 -25.12 -26.87 5.96
N ASN A 307 -25.02 -27.69 7.00
CA ASN A 307 -26.13 -28.23 7.77
C ASN A 307 -25.78 -28.22 9.26
N THR A 308 -26.79 -28.10 10.13
CA THR A 308 -26.65 -28.25 11.59
C THR A 308 -26.60 -29.71 12.03
N ASP A 309 -27.17 -30.62 11.22
CA ASP A 309 -27.01 -32.07 11.39
C ASP A 309 -25.56 -32.49 11.07
N ILE A 310 -24.80 -32.81 12.11
CA ILE A 310 -23.37 -33.17 12.04
C ILE A 310 -23.12 -34.42 11.18
N GLU A 311 -24.09 -35.31 11.01
CA GLU A 311 -23.91 -36.56 10.24
C GLU A 311 -24.17 -36.37 8.74
N LYS A 312 -24.97 -35.35 8.38
CA LYS A 312 -25.29 -34.97 7.00
C LYS A 312 -24.51 -33.76 6.48
N ALA A 313 -23.90 -32.96 7.36
CA ALA A 313 -23.19 -31.75 7.02
C ALA A 313 -21.97 -31.96 6.11
N GLU A 314 -21.89 -31.16 5.05
CA GLU A 314 -20.73 -31.02 4.17
C GLU A 314 -19.90 -29.79 4.52
N ILE A 315 -18.58 -29.90 4.39
CA ILE A 315 -17.65 -28.77 4.41
C ILE A 315 -17.79 -28.01 3.08
N VAL A 316 -18.45 -26.85 3.12
CA VAL A 316 -18.62 -25.93 1.98
C VAL A 316 -17.81 -24.65 2.20
N GLN A 317 -17.51 -23.95 1.11
CA GLN A 317 -16.96 -22.60 1.19
C GLN A 317 -18.06 -21.66 1.75
N ALA A 318 -17.70 -20.82 2.71
CA ALA A 318 -18.54 -19.75 3.20
C ALA A 318 -18.42 -18.52 2.28
N GLU A 319 -19.55 -17.90 1.95
CA GLU A 319 -19.61 -16.60 1.29
C GLU A 319 -18.86 -15.55 2.12
N GLU A 320 -18.19 -14.61 1.47
CA GLU A 320 -17.48 -13.53 2.16
C GLU A 320 -18.48 -12.51 2.71
N THR A 321 -18.50 -12.37 4.04
CA THR A 321 -19.34 -11.45 4.81
C THR A 321 -18.46 -10.50 5.63
N ASP A 322 -19.06 -9.44 6.20
CA ASP A 322 -18.39 -8.46 7.08
C ASP A 322 -17.02 -8.00 6.55
N LYS A 323 -16.94 -7.71 5.25
CA LYS A 323 -15.71 -7.24 4.61
C LYS A 323 -15.32 -5.87 5.15
N ILE A 324 -14.17 -5.81 5.80
CA ILE A 324 -13.52 -4.60 6.28
C ILE A 324 -12.27 -4.37 5.43
N THR A 325 -12.21 -3.20 4.79
CA THR A 325 -11.01 -2.71 4.12
C THR A 325 -10.37 -1.64 5.00
N SER A 326 -9.06 -1.67 5.17
CA SER A 326 -8.29 -0.68 5.92
C SER A 326 -7.01 -0.32 5.18
N ILE A 327 -6.60 0.95 5.24
CA ILE A 327 -5.51 1.48 4.42
C ILE A 327 -4.39 2.02 5.31
N LEU A 328 -3.20 1.43 5.19
CA LEU A 328 -1.97 1.98 5.75
C LEU A 328 -1.35 2.93 4.72
N VAL A 329 -1.21 4.22 5.05
CA VAL A 329 -0.58 5.21 4.16
C VAL A 329 0.93 5.25 4.42
N ILE A 330 1.71 4.59 3.57
CA ILE A 330 3.16 4.41 3.77
C ILE A 330 3.91 5.37 2.85
N ARG A 331 4.82 6.15 3.43
CA ARG A 331 5.64 7.15 2.74
C ARG A 331 7.11 6.98 3.11
N LYS A 332 8.01 7.41 2.23
CA LYS A 332 9.41 7.61 2.60
C LYS A 332 9.50 8.73 3.64
N PHE A 333 10.28 8.54 4.71
CA PHE A 333 10.54 9.60 5.67
C PHE A 333 11.44 10.69 5.06
N PHE A 334 11.06 11.96 5.26
CA PHE A 334 11.88 13.12 4.95
C PHE A 334 12.00 14.00 6.19
N ARG A 335 13.25 14.35 6.54
CA ARG A 335 13.53 15.30 7.63
C ARG A 335 13.05 16.71 7.30
N PHE A 336 13.03 17.06 6.01
CA PHE A 336 12.54 18.34 5.49
C PHE A 336 11.41 18.06 4.50
N ILE A 337 10.20 18.50 4.82
CA ILE A 337 9.02 18.34 3.96
C ILE A 337 8.79 19.65 3.19
N PRO A 338 8.94 19.68 1.86
CA PRO A 338 8.68 20.86 1.06
C PRO A 338 7.18 21.18 1.05
N ASP A 339 6.88 22.47 1.08
CA ASP A 339 5.53 23.02 1.23
C ASP A 339 5.48 24.35 0.46
N VAL A 340 4.45 24.57 -0.35
CA VAL A 340 4.37 25.75 -1.23
C VAL A 340 3.30 26.70 -0.69
N SER A 341 3.69 27.93 -0.40
CA SER A 341 2.82 28.94 0.23
C SER A 341 2.84 30.26 -0.52
N ALA A 342 1.81 31.08 -0.30
CA ALA A 342 1.81 32.48 -0.70
C ALA A 342 2.17 33.35 0.51
N GLY A 343 3.27 34.10 0.40
CA GLY A 343 3.77 35.00 1.42
C GLY A 343 3.50 36.46 1.10
N VAL A 344 3.09 37.23 2.11
CA VAL A 344 3.14 38.69 2.11
C VAL A 344 4.43 39.09 2.83
N ALA A 345 5.45 39.47 2.06
CA ALA A 345 6.77 39.81 2.55
C ALA A 345 6.93 41.34 2.71
N PHE A 346 7.37 41.75 3.90
CA PHE A 346 7.69 43.12 4.26
C PHE A 346 9.20 43.32 4.23
N THR A 347 9.66 44.22 3.37
CA THR A 347 11.09 44.55 3.21
C THR A 347 11.23 46.01 2.78
N ASP A 348 12.35 46.65 3.11
CA ASP A 348 12.63 48.04 2.75
C ASP A 348 13.84 48.07 1.82
N ILE A 349 13.58 47.87 0.53
CA ILE A 349 14.60 47.88 -0.52
C ILE A 349 14.44 49.16 -1.34
N THR A 350 15.48 49.98 -1.34
CA THR A 350 15.57 51.22 -2.13
C THR A 350 16.62 51.06 -3.21
N PHE A 351 16.37 51.65 -4.37
CA PHE A 351 17.27 51.67 -5.52
C PHE A 351 17.48 53.12 -5.96
N PRO A 352 18.69 53.51 -6.40
CA PRO A 352 18.85 54.74 -7.15
C PRO A 352 18.04 54.63 -8.44
N LYS A 353 17.31 55.69 -8.79
CA LYS A 353 16.66 55.81 -10.09
C LYS A 353 17.45 56.81 -10.92
N PHE A 354 17.92 56.37 -12.08
CA PHE A 354 18.61 57.26 -13.02
C PHE A 354 17.61 57.87 -14.00
N GLY A 355 17.87 59.11 -14.40
CA GLY A 355 17.13 59.82 -15.43
C GLY A 355 18.03 60.80 -16.17
N THR A 356 17.43 61.66 -16.98
CA THR A 356 18.14 62.71 -17.72
C THR A 356 17.64 64.10 -17.32
N ALA A 357 18.56 65.03 -17.11
CA ALA A 357 18.27 66.46 -16.93
C ALA A 357 19.07 67.28 -17.95
N VAL A 358 18.77 68.58 -18.04
CA VAL A 358 19.52 69.53 -18.89
C VAL A 358 20.44 70.36 -18.00
N ASP A 359 21.73 70.42 -18.33
CA ASP A 359 22.72 71.21 -17.58
C ASP A 359 22.63 72.71 -17.92
N ALA A 360 23.39 73.53 -17.20
CA ALA A 360 23.43 74.98 -17.41
C ALA A 360 23.97 75.41 -18.81
N ASN A 361 24.51 74.47 -19.60
CA ASN A 361 25.01 74.67 -20.95
C ASN A 361 24.04 74.13 -22.03
N GLY A 362 22.85 73.66 -21.64
CA GLY A 362 21.85 73.09 -22.56
C GLY A 362 22.11 71.63 -22.95
N ARG A 363 23.02 70.92 -22.28
CA ARG A 363 23.38 69.53 -22.60
C ARG A 363 22.56 68.55 -21.75
N THR A 364 22.10 67.46 -22.36
CA THR A 364 21.50 66.34 -21.61
C THR A 364 22.57 65.63 -20.79
N ILE A 365 22.37 65.54 -19.48
CA ILE A 365 23.23 64.83 -18.53
C ILE A 365 22.45 63.77 -17.74
N ILE A 366 23.12 62.74 -17.25
CA ILE A 366 22.53 61.80 -16.29
C ILE A 366 22.26 62.54 -14.98
N ALA A 367 21.06 62.40 -14.46
CA ALA A 367 20.63 62.95 -13.19
C ALA A 367 20.13 61.85 -12.24
N ASP A 368 20.30 62.11 -10.94
CA ASP A 368 19.57 61.40 -9.90
C ASP A 368 18.08 61.75 -10.01
N ALA A 369 17.25 60.74 -10.29
CA ALA A 369 15.80 60.85 -10.35
C ALA A 369 15.11 60.40 -9.04
N GLY A 370 15.88 60.35 -7.94
CA GLY A 370 15.46 59.94 -6.61
C GLY A 370 15.57 58.44 -6.37
N GLU A 371 15.06 57.97 -5.23
CA GLU A 371 14.98 56.54 -4.96
C GLU A 371 13.67 55.92 -5.47
N GLU A 372 13.75 54.82 -6.21
CA GLU A 372 12.62 53.90 -6.32
C GLU A 372 12.64 52.94 -5.13
N LYS A 373 11.60 52.98 -4.30
CA LYS A 373 11.42 52.03 -3.18
C LYS A 373 10.55 50.87 -3.65
N LEU A 374 11.11 49.65 -3.70
CA LEU A 374 10.32 48.44 -3.91
C LEU A 374 9.29 48.38 -2.77
N ARG A 375 8.01 48.25 -3.12
CA ARG A 375 6.89 48.39 -2.17
C ARG A 375 7.14 47.59 -0.89
N LYS A 376 6.92 48.22 0.27
CA LYS A 376 7.07 47.61 1.61
C LYS A 376 6.17 46.39 1.88
N VAL A 377 5.40 45.97 0.89
CA VAL A 377 4.53 44.80 0.87
C VAL A 377 4.69 44.16 -0.51
N ASN A 378 5.39 43.03 -0.59
CA ASN A 378 5.61 42.24 -1.79
C ASN A 378 4.85 40.91 -1.69
N VAL A 379 4.22 40.46 -2.77
CA VAL A 379 3.57 39.14 -2.83
C VAL A 379 4.60 38.15 -3.36
N SER A 380 4.70 36.98 -2.73
CA SER A 380 5.78 36.04 -2.99
C SER A 380 5.27 34.60 -3.03
N ALA A 381 5.81 33.81 -3.96
CA ALA A 381 5.71 32.36 -3.94
C ALA A 381 6.89 31.81 -3.12
N MET A 382 6.60 31.00 -2.12
CA MET A 382 7.59 30.53 -1.15
C MET A 382 7.56 29.00 -1.03
N ILE A 383 8.75 28.39 -1.01
CA ILE A 383 8.99 26.97 -0.76
C ILE A 383 9.59 26.83 0.65
N ASN A 384 8.83 26.20 1.55
CA ASN A 384 9.20 25.99 2.94
C ASN A 384 9.64 24.54 3.15
N PHE A 385 10.86 24.36 3.63
CA PHE A 385 11.43 23.06 3.99
C PHE A 385 11.16 22.82 5.48
N ASN A 386 9.96 22.30 5.78
CA ASN A 386 9.48 22.09 7.15
C ASN A 386 10.24 20.97 7.83
N TYR A 387 10.86 21.27 8.97
CA TYR A 387 11.64 20.30 9.74
C TYR A 387 10.72 19.35 10.51
N PHE A 388 10.68 18.07 10.11
CA PHE A 388 9.95 17.05 10.82
C PHE A 388 10.76 16.56 12.04
N ALA A 389 10.23 16.83 13.22
CA ALA A 389 10.60 16.19 14.48
C ALA A 389 9.32 15.80 15.22
N PRO A 390 9.18 14.53 15.69
CA PRO A 390 7.99 14.10 16.44
C PRO A 390 7.72 14.95 17.69
N ASP A 391 8.80 15.42 18.33
CA ASP A 391 8.81 15.88 19.72
C ASP A 391 8.62 17.40 19.89
N ILE A 392 8.64 18.18 18.81
CA ILE A 392 8.62 19.68 18.84
C ILE A 392 7.19 20.22 18.60
N ARG A 393 6.16 19.42 18.86
CA ARG A 393 4.75 19.82 18.62
C ARG A 393 4.32 20.90 19.62
N PRO A 394 3.59 21.96 19.20
CA PRO A 394 2.99 22.17 17.87
C PRO A 394 3.84 22.99 16.89
N LEU A 395 5.04 23.46 17.28
CA LEU A 395 5.82 24.43 16.52
C LEU A 395 6.80 23.75 15.55
N TYR A 396 6.49 23.82 14.25
CA TYR A 396 7.35 23.27 13.21
C TYR A 396 8.20 24.38 12.58
N PRO A 397 9.54 24.41 12.82
CA PRO A 397 10.42 25.35 12.15
C PRO A 397 10.66 24.94 10.69
N PHE A 398 10.96 25.89 9.82
CA PHE A 398 11.28 25.65 8.41
C PHE A 398 12.42 26.55 7.92
N ALA A 399 13.20 26.04 6.97
CA ALA A 399 14.02 26.88 6.09
C ALA A 399 13.20 27.31 4.88
N GLN A 400 13.47 28.47 4.29
CA GLN A 400 12.66 29.08 3.24
C GLN A 400 13.51 29.54 2.06
N LEU A 401 13.02 29.26 0.85
CA LEU A 401 13.41 29.92 -0.40
C LEU A 401 12.14 30.52 -1.04
N GLY A 402 12.24 31.63 -1.76
CA GLY A 402 11.07 32.23 -2.41
C GLY A 402 11.40 33.24 -3.49
N LEU A 403 10.38 33.58 -4.29
CA LEU A 403 10.45 34.58 -5.35
C LEU A 403 9.28 35.57 -5.22
N GLY A 404 9.58 36.86 -5.19
CA GLY A 404 8.61 37.94 -5.27
C GLY A 404 8.04 38.07 -6.68
N THR A 405 6.73 38.30 -6.81
CA THR A 405 6.03 38.35 -8.10
C THR A 405 6.18 39.70 -8.82
N ASN A 406 7.29 40.41 -8.59
CA ASN A 406 7.58 41.68 -9.24
C ASN A 406 8.50 41.43 -10.46
N PHE A 407 7.98 41.66 -11.67
CA PHE A 407 8.70 41.42 -12.91
C PHE A 407 9.83 42.42 -13.15
N ASP A 408 9.68 43.67 -12.68
CA ASP A 408 10.68 44.73 -12.88
C ASP A 408 11.92 44.57 -11.99
N TYR A 409 11.74 43.95 -10.82
CA TYR A 409 12.75 43.72 -9.79
C TYR A 409 12.53 42.35 -9.12
N PRO A 410 12.94 41.24 -9.78
CA PRO A 410 12.70 39.88 -9.29
C PRO A 410 13.44 39.64 -7.96
N THR A 411 12.68 39.66 -6.87
CA THR A 411 13.20 39.54 -5.50
C THR A 411 13.35 38.07 -5.11
N PHE A 412 14.57 37.62 -4.85
CA PHE A 412 14.85 36.32 -4.25
C PHE A 412 14.82 36.43 -2.72
N PHE A 413 14.06 35.55 -2.07
CA PHE A 413 13.96 35.47 -0.61
C PHE A 413 14.65 34.19 -0.13
N THR A 414 15.46 34.31 0.92
CA THR A 414 16.06 33.17 1.64
C THR A 414 15.99 33.42 3.14
N GLY A 415 15.69 32.40 3.94
CA GLY A 415 15.52 32.59 5.39
C GLY A 415 14.95 31.38 6.11
N GLY A 416 14.19 31.65 7.18
CA GLY A 416 13.52 30.61 7.95
C GLY A 416 12.36 31.16 8.78
N GLY A 417 11.56 30.25 9.34
CA GLY A 417 10.34 30.61 10.03
C GLY A 417 9.78 29.50 10.90
N ILE A 418 8.58 29.75 11.43
CA ILE A 418 7.81 28.80 12.24
C ILE A 418 6.36 28.76 11.76
N ASN A 419 5.79 27.56 11.73
CA ASN A 419 4.34 27.37 11.60
C ASN A 419 3.70 27.62 12.98
N ILE A 420 2.73 28.51 13.06
CA ILE A 420 1.94 28.76 14.27
C ILE A 420 0.73 27.82 14.32
N ASP A 421 0.08 27.64 13.17
CA ASP A 421 -1.04 26.75 12.94
C ASP A 421 -0.95 26.19 11.51
N ARG A 422 -1.78 25.19 11.20
CA ARG A 422 -2.02 24.62 9.86
C ARG A 422 -2.13 25.67 8.74
N ARG A 423 -2.69 26.85 9.02
CA ARG A 423 -2.97 27.89 8.01
C ARG A 423 -1.96 29.04 7.96
N ILE A 424 -1.21 29.28 9.03
CA ILE A 424 -0.41 30.52 9.21
C ILE A 424 1.02 30.17 9.61
N ALA A 425 1.96 30.69 8.81
CA ALA A 425 3.38 30.68 9.10
C ALA A 425 3.95 32.10 9.14
N LEU A 426 4.93 32.31 10.02
CA LEU A 426 5.74 33.53 10.05
C LEU A 426 7.18 33.17 9.63
N SER A 427 7.82 34.01 8.84
CA SER A 427 9.26 33.89 8.54
C SER A 427 9.98 35.22 8.58
N GLY A 428 11.30 35.15 8.57
CA GLY A 428 12.18 36.28 8.27
C GLY A 428 13.50 35.80 7.68
N GLY A 429 14.29 36.76 7.21
CA GLY A 429 15.59 36.48 6.62
C GLY A 429 16.03 37.58 5.68
N TRP A 430 16.60 37.16 4.55
CA TRP A 430 17.27 37.99 3.57
C TRP A 430 16.54 38.03 2.23
N ALA A 431 16.29 39.25 1.76
CA ALA A 431 15.84 39.54 0.41
C ALA A 431 17.04 40.06 -0.41
N SER A 432 17.21 39.54 -1.61
CA SER A 432 18.13 40.02 -2.64
C SER A 432 17.38 40.24 -3.94
N THR A 433 17.91 41.07 -4.81
CA THR A 433 17.26 41.41 -6.09
C THR A 433 18.30 41.94 -7.05
N TRP A 434 18.03 41.77 -8.34
CA TRP A 434 18.74 42.52 -9.36
C TRP A 434 18.33 43.99 -9.29
N VAL A 435 19.31 44.86 -9.44
CA VAL A 435 19.19 46.32 -9.34
C VAL A 435 19.81 46.91 -10.59
N LYS A 436 19.10 47.91 -11.14
CA LYS A 436 19.59 48.71 -12.26
C LYS A 436 20.71 49.62 -11.74
N GLN A 437 21.94 49.37 -12.15
CA GLN A 437 23.09 50.24 -11.89
C GLN A 437 23.67 50.75 -13.20
N LEU A 438 24.36 51.89 -13.18
CA LEU A 438 25.15 52.36 -14.31
C LEU A 438 26.45 51.55 -14.36
N ASN A 439 26.92 51.20 -15.56
CA ASN A 439 28.06 50.32 -15.75
C ASN A 439 29.34 51.11 -16.05
N GLU A 440 29.28 52.02 -17.01
CA GLU A 440 30.40 52.89 -17.41
C GLU A 440 30.12 54.37 -17.06
N LEU A 441 28.86 54.80 -17.11
CA LEU A 441 28.45 56.20 -16.94
C LEU A 441 28.18 56.58 -15.48
N LYS A 442 28.19 57.88 -15.18
CA LYS A 442 28.00 58.43 -13.82
C LYS A 442 27.00 59.58 -13.81
N ILE A 443 26.44 59.85 -12.63
CA ILE A 443 25.58 61.02 -12.42
C ILE A 443 26.39 62.29 -12.72
N GLY A 444 25.88 63.12 -13.63
CA GLY A 444 26.56 64.31 -14.16
C GLY A 444 27.20 64.13 -15.54
N ASP A 445 27.39 62.89 -16.03
CA ASP A 445 27.99 62.66 -17.36
C ASP A 445 27.00 63.03 -18.49
N PRO A 446 27.49 63.63 -19.59
CA PRO A 446 26.66 63.98 -20.75
C PRO A 446 26.29 62.75 -21.57
N VAL A 447 25.01 62.62 -21.94
CA VAL A 447 24.47 61.51 -22.74
C VAL A 447 23.78 62.02 -24.00
N PRO A 448 24.01 61.41 -25.19
CA PRO A 448 23.34 61.82 -26.43
C PRO A 448 21.81 61.67 -26.36
N GLY A 449 21.30 60.62 -25.70
CA GLY A 449 19.88 60.46 -25.40
C GLY A 449 19.59 59.43 -24.31
N THR A 450 18.30 59.19 -24.05
CA THR A 450 17.85 58.20 -23.05
C THR A 450 18.19 56.77 -23.45
N ALA A 451 18.36 56.47 -24.74
CA ALA A 451 18.73 55.15 -25.24
C ALA A 451 20.16 54.75 -24.81
N ASP A 452 21.08 55.71 -24.66
CA ASP A 452 22.44 55.43 -24.18
C ASP A 452 22.43 55.10 -22.68
N LEU A 453 21.60 55.81 -21.91
CA LEU A 453 21.33 55.51 -20.50
C LEU A 453 20.68 54.13 -20.33
N GLU A 454 19.67 53.78 -21.14
CA GLU A 454 19.04 52.45 -21.12
C GLU A 454 20.00 51.31 -21.48
N LYS A 455 21.01 51.60 -22.31
CA LYS A 455 22.05 50.63 -22.72
C LYS A 455 23.15 50.46 -21.68
N ASP A 456 23.51 51.51 -20.94
CA ASP A 456 24.50 51.45 -19.86
C ASP A 456 23.94 50.82 -18.56
N ILE A 457 22.62 50.82 -18.39
CA ILE A 457 21.98 50.19 -17.23
C ILE A 457 22.17 48.66 -17.27
N THR A 458 23.03 48.16 -16.39
CA THR A 458 23.20 46.72 -16.13
C THR A 458 22.37 46.27 -14.93
N GLN A 459 22.13 44.95 -14.84
CA GLN A 459 21.43 44.32 -13.73
C GLN A 459 22.43 43.67 -12.77
N GLU A 460 22.86 44.41 -11.75
CA GLU A 460 23.73 43.88 -10.71
C GLU A 460 22.92 43.23 -9.57
N PHE A 461 23.43 42.13 -9.00
CA PHE A 461 22.77 41.42 -7.91
C PHE A 461 23.07 42.06 -6.56
N ASN A 462 22.10 42.75 -5.96
CA ASN A 462 22.25 43.44 -4.69
C ASN A 462 21.88 42.55 -3.49
N TRP A 463 22.65 42.70 -2.41
CA TRP A 463 22.84 41.75 -1.31
C TRP A 463 22.74 42.51 0.04
N PHE A 464 22.37 41.89 1.16
CA PHE A 464 21.01 41.44 1.42
C PHE A 464 20.25 42.56 2.16
N LYS A 465 18.94 42.68 1.99
CA LYS A 465 18.06 43.45 2.89
C LYS A 465 17.28 42.51 3.81
N PRO A 466 17.01 42.87 5.08
CA PRO A 466 16.15 42.06 5.93
C PRO A 466 14.70 42.06 5.41
N TYR A 467 13.99 40.96 5.64
CA TYR A 467 12.53 40.89 5.50
C TYR A 467 11.88 40.10 6.65
N PHE A 468 10.60 40.35 6.83
CA PHE A 468 9.66 39.55 7.63
C PHE A 468 8.47 39.17 6.74
N SER A 469 7.87 37.99 6.89
CA SER A 469 6.68 37.63 6.12
C SER A 469 5.60 36.93 6.95
N ILE A 470 4.36 37.15 6.53
CA ILE A 470 3.20 36.38 6.96
C ILE A 470 2.76 35.55 5.76
N GLN A 471 2.63 34.24 5.96
CA GLN A 471 2.30 33.29 4.89
C GLN A 471 0.98 32.58 5.15
N LEU A 472 0.21 32.42 4.08
CA LEU A 472 -0.99 31.60 4.05
C LEU A 472 -0.66 30.26 3.39
N LYS A 473 -1.03 29.18 4.06
CA LYS A 473 -0.94 27.80 3.54
C LYS A 473 -2.29 27.39 2.93
N PHE A 474 -2.20 26.50 1.94
CA PHE A 474 -3.33 25.94 1.19
C PHE A 474 -3.30 24.40 1.29
#